data_AF-A0A2T6AZ43-F1
#
_entry.id   AF-A0A2T6AZ43-F1
#
_cell.length_a   1.000
_cell.length_b   1.000
_cell.length_c   1.000
_cell.angle_alpha   90.00
_cell.angle_beta   90.00
_cell.angle_gamma   90.00
#
_symmetry.space_group_name_H-M   'P 1'
#
loop_
_entity.id
_entity.type
_entity.pdbx_description
1 polymer ?
#
loop_
_entity_poly.entity_id
_entity_poly.type
_entity_poly.pdbx_seq_one_letter_code
_entity_poly.pdbx_strand_id
1 'polypeptide(L)'
;MRKISDLPFVKTNGKELHIWAPEVTGDYQKDCATGNAYAADLVKFMEETGNPTVFAHIVKAMPAKTGAVEIGFLTAIAMKAVGLRYPAA
;
A
#
# COMPACT_ATOMS: atom_id res chain seq x y z
N MET A 1 2.93 -14.00 -14.45
CA MET A 1 1.84 -13.42 -13.64
C MET A 1 2.46 -12.84 -12.38
N ARG A 2 2.24 -11.55 -12.09
CA ARG A 2 2.75 -10.89 -10.89
C ARG A 2 2.10 -11.51 -9.65
N LYS A 3 2.87 -11.72 -8.59
CA LYS A 3 2.42 -12.26 -7.31
C LYS A 3 2.31 -11.13 -6.28
N ILE A 4 1.45 -11.32 -5.27
CA ILE A 4 1.31 -10.34 -4.17
C ILE A 4 2.64 -10.13 -3.43
N SER A 5 3.50 -11.15 -3.37
CA SER A 5 4.86 -11.07 -2.82
C SER A 5 5.81 -10.13 -3.59
N ASP A 6 5.41 -9.68 -4.78
CA ASP A 6 6.19 -8.74 -5.59
C ASP A 6 5.88 -7.28 -5.25
N LEU A 7 4.98 -7.03 -4.29
CA LEU A 7 4.70 -5.69 -3.75
C LEU A 7 5.73 -5.34 -2.67
N PRO A 8 6.29 -4.12 -2.67
CA PRO A 8 7.42 -3.75 -1.80
C PRO A 8 7.09 -3.71 -0.31
N PHE A 9 5.80 -3.67 0.05
CA PHE A 9 5.30 -3.69 1.42
C PHE A 9 4.81 -5.07 1.86
N VAL A 10 5.10 -6.12 1.09
CA VAL A 10 4.76 -7.51 1.43
C VAL A 10 6.05 -8.25 1.78
N LYS A 11 6.07 -8.93 2.92
CA LYS A 11 7.22 -9.71 3.38
C LYS A 11 6.84 -11.16 3.60
N THR A 12 7.72 -12.07 3.23
CA THR A 12 7.58 -13.51 3.51
C THR A 12 8.55 -13.89 4.62
N ASN A 13 8.04 -14.42 5.72
CA ASN A 13 8.84 -14.96 6.81
C ASN A 13 8.63 -16.47 6.89
N GLY A 14 9.50 -17.24 6.24
CA GLY A 14 9.34 -18.68 6.10
C GLY A 14 8.07 -19.05 5.30
N LYS A 15 7.07 -19.60 5.98
CA LYS A 15 5.76 -19.96 5.39
C LYS A 15 4.69 -18.88 5.56
N GLU A 16 4.95 -17.85 6.36
CA GLU A 16 3.99 -16.80 6.65
C GLU A 16 4.15 -15.63 5.69
N LEU A 17 3.02 -15.14 5.15
CA LEU A 17 2.96 -13.99 4.27
C LEU A 17 2.39 -12.79 5.03
N HIS A 18 3.25 -11.82 5.31
CA HIS A 18 2.85 -10.54 5.89
C HIS A 18 2.50 -9.58 4.75
N ILE A 19 1.21 -9.49 4.45
CA ILE A 19 0.68 -8.67 3.35
C ILE A 19 0.72 -7.15 3.62
N TRP A 20 1.06 -6.76 4.84
CA TRP A 20 1.35 -5.38 5.21
C TRP A 20 2.55 -5.36 6.16
N ALA A 21 3.72 -5.02 5.62
CA ALA A 21 4.98 -4.91 6.34
C ALA A 21 5.83 -3.74 5.79
N PRO A 22 5.26 -2.51 5.81
CA PRO A 22 5.91 -1.32 5.25
C PRO A 22 7.24 -1.01 5.94
N GLU A 23 8.11 -0.31 5.23
CA GLU A 23 9.27 0.34 5.83
C GLU A 23 8.85 1.70 6.42
N VAL A 24 9.24 1.96 7.67
CA VAL A 24 8.88 3.18 8.42
C VAL A 24 10.16 3.84 8.87
N THR A 25 10.34 5.11 8.51
CA THR A 25 11.55 5.89 8.82
C THR A 25 11.37 6.79 10.03
N GLY A 26 10.12 7.08 10.42
CA GLY A 26 9.78 8.05 11.47
C GLY A 26 9.72 9.50 10.96
N ASP A 27 10.11 9.75 9.72
CA ASP A 27 9.90 11.02 9.03
C ASP A 27 8.51 11.00 8.39
N TYR A 28 7.60 11.78 8.97
CA TYR A 28 6.20 11.79 8.56
C TYR A 28 6.02 12.03 7.06
N GLN A 29 6.78 12.96 6.47
CA GLN A 29 6.63 13.29 5.05
C GLN A 29 7.15 12.17 4.16
N LYS A 30 8.30 11.60 4.49
CA LYS A 30 8.85 10.45 3.75
C LYS A 30 7.96 9.22 3.86
N ASP A 31 7.46 8.93 5.05
CA ASP A 31 6.60 7.79 5.30
C ASP A 31 5.25 7.95 4.55
N CYS A 32 4.68 9.16 4.52
CA CYS A 32 3.51 9.44 3.66
C CYS A 32 3.81 9.22 2.17
N ALA A 33 4.96 9.68 1.69
CA ALA A 33 5.38 9.49 0.30
C ALA A 33 5.58 8.01 -0.05
N THR A 34 6.18 7.24 0.86
CA THR A 34 6.31 5.78 0.77
C THR A 34 4.93 5.11 0.66
N GLY A 35 3.97 5.51 1.51
CA GLY A 35 2.60 5.03 1.44
C GLY A 35 1.92 5.31 0.09
N ASN A 36 2.10 6.53 -0.44
CA ASN A 36 1.59 6.88 -1.76
C ASN A 36 2.20 6.00 -2.87
N ALA A 37 3.51 5.77 -2.85
CA ALA A 37 4.17 4.88 -3.81
C ALA A 37 3.62 3.45 -3.73
N TYR A 38 3.41 2.92 -2.51
CA TYR A 38 2.79 1.62 -2.29
C TYR A 38 1.36 1.53 -2.84
N ALA A 39 0.57 2.59 -2.72
CA ALA A 39 -0.77 2.64 -3.31
C ALA A 39 -0.73 2.59 -4.84
N ALA A 40 0.21 3.29 -5.47
CA ALA A 40 0.41 3.22 -6.91
C ALA A 40 0.78 1.80 -7.38
N ASP A 41 1.69 1.13 -6.65
CA ASP A 41 2.07 -0.26 -6.93
C ASP A 41 0.90 -1.23 -6.77
N LEU A 42 0.09 -1.07 -5.72
CA LEU A 42 -1.10 -1.89 -5.53
C LEU A 42 -2.09 -1.73 -6.67
N VAL A 43 -2.36 -0.48 -7.09
CA VAL A 43 -3.34 -0.25 -8.16
C VAL A 43 -2.86 -0.89 -9.46
N LYS A 44 -1.58 -0.75 -9.80
CA LYS A 44 -1.00 -1.44 -10.95
C LYS A 44 -1.13 -2.96 -10.82
N PHE A 45 -0.87 -3.52 -9.65
CA PHE A 45 -1.06 -4.95 -9.39
C PHE A 45 -2.51 -5.39 -9.59
N MET A 46 -3.50 -4.63 -9.12
CA MET A 46 -4.92 -4.93 -9.30
C MET A 46 -5.33 -4.87 -10.77
N GLU A 47 -4.83 -3.89 -11.52
CA GLU A 47 -5.04 -3.76 -12.97
C GLU A 47 -4.43 -4.96 -13.73
N GLU A 48 -3.20 -5.35 -13.41
CA GLU A 48 -2.48 -6.45 -14.07
C GLU A 48 -3.07 -7.84 -13.77
N THR A 49 -3.62 -8.03 -12.57
CA THR A 49 -4.11 -9.35 -12.11
C THR A 49 -5.62 -9.50 -12.18
N GLY A 50 -6.35 -8.41 -12.41
CA GLY A 50 -7.81 -8.41 -12.36
C GLY A 50 -8.38 -8.73 -10.96
N ASN A 51 -7.57 -8.57 -9.91
CA ASN A 51 -7.94 -8.92 -8.54
C ASN A 51 -8.05 -7.68 -7.63
N PRO A 52 -9.21 -6.99 -7.60
CA PRO A 52 -9.39 -5.82 -6.74
C PRO A 52 -9.54 -6.17 -5.25
N THR A 53 -9.84 -7.43 -4.91
CA THR A 53 -10.12 -7.84 -3.51
C THR A 53 -8.89 -7.76 -2.60
N VAL A 54 -7.69 -7.79 -3.18
CA VAL A 54 -6.41 -7.67 -2.46
C VAL A 54 -6.33 -6.37 -1.64
N PHE A 55 -6.96 -5.29 -2.08
CA PHE A 55 -6.99 -4.03 -1.33
C PHE A 55 -7.64 -4.21 0.04
N ALA A 56 -8.78 -4.90 0.12
CA ALA A 56 -9.48 -5.14 1.38
C ALA A 56 -8.64 -6.00 2.34
N HIS A 57 -7.90 -6.98 1.82
CA HIS A 57 -6.98 -7.79 2.62
C HIS A 57 -5.82 -6.97 3.19
N ILE A 58 -5.24 -6.08 2.38
CA ILE A 58 -4.18 -5.17 2.83
C ILE A 58 -4.70 -4.25 3.94
N VAL A 59 -5.86 -3.61 3.74
CA VAL A 59 -6.47 -2.74 4.77
C VAL A 59 -6.74 -3.50 6.07
N LYS A 60 -7.19 -4.76 5.98
CA LYS A 60 -7.41 -5.60 7.16
C LYS A 60 -6.11 -5.94 7.91
N ALA A 61 -4.98 -5.99 7.21
CA ALA A 61 -3.67 -6.27 7.81
C ALA A 61 -2.97 -5.03 8.39
N MET A 62 -3.50 -3.83 8.13
CA MET A 62 -2.98 -2.60 8.73
C MET A 62 -3.19 -2.56 10.26
N PRO A 63 -2.33 -1.85 11.00
CA PRO A 63 -2.52 -1.64 12.43
C PRO A 63 -3.80 -0.83 12.71
N ALA A 64 -4.44 -1.09 13.86
CA ALA A 64 -5.63 -0.35 14.28
C ALA A 64 -5.36 1.15 14.50
N LYS A 65 -4.13 1.49 14.93
CA LYS A 65 -3.64 2.86 14.98
C LYS A 65 -2.73 3.09 13.77
N THR A 66 -3.19 3.89 12.83
CA THR A 66 -2.48 4.20 11.58
C THR A 66 -1.28 5.11 11.84
N GLY A 67 -0.18 4.87 11.11
CA GLY A 67 0.97 5.75 11.01
C GLY A 67 0.97 6.53 9.68
N ALA A 68 2.06 7.26 9.44
CA ALA A 68 2.21 8.10 8.25
C ALA A 68 2.16 7.29 6.93
N VAL A 69 2.70 6.07 6.91
CA VAL A 69 2.64 5.20 5.73
C VAL A 69 1.20 4.81 5.39
N GLU A 70 0.42 4.36 6.38
CA GLU A 70 -0.99 4.01 6.16
C GLU A 70 -1.80 5.23 5.72
N ILE A 71 -1.54 6.41 6.31
CA ILE A 71 -2.21 7.66 5.93
C ILE A 71 -1.91 8.00 4.47
N GLY A 72 -0.64 7.99 4.06
CA GLY A 72 -0.24 8.25 2.68
C GLY A 72 -0.85 7.27 1.68
N PHE A 73 -0.84 5.99 2.02
CA PHE A 73 -1.43 4.92 1.21
C PHE A 73 -2.93 5.08 1.02
N LEU A 74 -3.69 5.21 2.11
CA LEU A 74 -5.15 5.32 2.07
C LEU A 74 -5.58 6.61 1.37
N THR A 75 -4.85 7.71 1.59
CA THR A 75 -5.11 8.99 0.92
C THR A 75 -4.92 8.85 -0.59
N ALA A 76 -3.83 8.23 -1.05
CA ALA A 76 -3.57 8.01 -2.47
C ALA A 76 -4.65 7.13 -3.14
N ILE A 77 -5.09 6.06 -2.47
CA ILE A 77 -6.23 5.25 -2.96
C ILE A 77 -7.51 6.08 -3.04
N ALA A 78 -7.85 6.82 -1.99
CA ALA A 78 -9.06 7.64 -1.94
C ALA A 78 -9.07 8.70 -3.03
N MET A 79 -7.94 9.39 -3.23
CA MET A 79 -7.78 10.38 -4.30
C MET A 79 -7.99 9.75 -5.68
N LYS A 80 -7.36 8.60 -5.95
CA LYS A 80 -7.54 7.90 -7.23
C LYS A 80 -9.00 7.47 -7.44
N ALA A 81 -9.68 7.01 -6.38
CA ALA A 81 -11.08 6.61 -6.44
C ALA A 81 -12.03 7.78 -6.81
N VAL A 82 -11.72 9.00 -6.39
CA VAL A 82 -12.50 10.21 -6.74
C VAL A 82 -11.96 10.94 -7.98
N GLY A 83 -11.03 10.34 -8.73
CA GLY A 83 -10.46 10.92 -9.95
C GLY A 83 -9.45 12.04 -9.73
N LEU A 84 -8.95 12.20 -8.50
CA LEU A 84 -7.90 13.16 -8.16
C LEU A 84 -6.51 12.50 -8.19
N ARG A 85 -5.48 13.31 -8.44
CA ARG A 85 -4.07 12.86 -8.36
C ARG A 85 -3.47 13.28 -7.03
N TYR A 86 -2.76 12.35 -6.38
CA TYR A 86 -1.97 12.68 -5.21
C TYR A 86 -0.95 13.78 -5.54
N PRO A 87 -0.80 14.83 -4.72
CA PRO A 87 0.15 15.92 -5.01
C PRO A 87 1.57 15.37 -5.03
N ALA A 88 2.38 15.75 -6.01
CA ALA A 88 3.81 15.46 -5.94
C ALA A 88 4.39 16.18 -4.71
N ALA A 89 5.16 15.46 -3.90
CA ALA A 89 5.91 16.01 -2.79
C ALA A 89 7.12 16.81 -3.29
#